data_AF-A0A7X7FMR2-F1
#
_entry.id   AF-A0A7X7FMR2-F1
#
_cell.length_a   1.000
_cell.length_b   1.000
_cell.length_c   1.000
_cell.angle_alpha   90.00
_cell.angle_beta   90.00
_cell.angle_gamma   90.00
#
_symmetry.space_group_name_H-M   'P 1'
#
loop_
_entity.id
_entity.type
_entity.pdbx_description
1 polymer ?
#
loop_
_entity_poly.entity_id
_entity_poly.type
_entity_poly.pdbx_seq_one_letter_code
_entity_poly.pdbx_strand_id
1 'polypeptide(L)'
;VRVAITKAYRYLFYPSADAPKKFNNLARELLPPQEQGDVVKDQCETVLRVLKGLEKVLTADDNPLSAQYLKAKAWPANSPSVTTEDLRKAFAQRLSLRILLDINQLKRTVKEGVNKGLWVYYPTDEAIGYGTASPAPLVQVSDESVLYTLEEAKRLGLKIKGEEPAVEKCPLCGHMPCTCGEEEEGGGEKPKAQRFTAAGAPAQAFQAIADQAHDNETANLRRMNLQIEGIGKEVAKDARSIGLAIPQMGKAEFLIEQAMKLEFGPGERFDLNFAGTWERYKRVKGLTDSLSQEAANASVRMAVRVEFPDGLAVGEEQFQTIRDVFDSLGIGRVSIEAYPAGDGGGKK
;
A
#
# COMPACT_ATOMS: atom_id res chain seq x y z
N VAL A 1 37.80 -34.39 39.33
CA VAL A 1 36.57 -34.09 38.57
C VAL A 1 36.43 -32.61 38.23
N ARG A 2 36.43 -31.68 39.20
CA ARG A 2 36.33 -30.21 38.97
C ARG A 2 37.31 -29.67 37.90
N VAL A 3 38.61 -29.97 38.03
CA VAL A 3 39.65 -29.56 37.07
C VAL A 3 39.43 -30.10 35.65
N ALA A 4 38.87 -31.31 35.52
CA ALA A 4 38.58 -31.94 34.24
C ALA A 4 37.36 -31.29 33.56
N ILE A 5 36.31 -30.98 34.32
CA ILE A 5 35.12 -30.25 33.84
C ILE A 5 35.50 -28.84 33.38
N THR A 6 36.29 -28.11 34.16
CA THR A 6 36.78 -26.77 33.77
C THR A 6 37.70 -26.78 32.55
N LYS A 7 38.42 -27.88 32.30
CA LYS A 7 39.20 -28.08 31.06
C LYS A 7 38.35 -28.49 29.85
N ALA A 8 37.18 -29.10 30.07
CA ALA A 8 36.31 -29.61 29.01
C ALA A 8 35.34 -28.53 28.48
N TYR A 9 34.78 -27.68 29.35
CA TYR A 9 33.75 -26.69 29.00
C TYR A 9 34.29 -25.25 28.99
N ARG A 10 35.35 -25.00 28.21
CA ARG A 10 36.01 -23.68 28.10
C ARG A 10 35.82 -22.99 26.75
N TYR A 11 35.10 -23.62 25.83
CA TYR A 11 34.95 -23.12 24.47
C TYR A 11 33.52 -22.66 24.25
N LEU A 12 33.38 -21.40 23.86
CA LEU A 12 32.15 -20.86 23.34
C LEU A 12 32.16 -20.99 21.82
N PHE A 13 31.19 -21.70 21.27
CA PHE A 13 31.00 -21.79 19.83
C PHE A 13 29.91 -20.82 19.39
N TYR A 14 30.16 -20.09 18.30
CA TYR A 14 29.19 -19.14 17.77
C TYR A 14 29.23 -19.09 16.23
N PRO A 15 28.09 -18.82 15.58
CA PRO A 15 28.03 -18.67 14.13
C PRO A 15 28.85 -17.45 13.67
N SER A 16 29.69 -17.64 12.64
CA SER A 16 30.44 -16.54 12.04
C SER A 16 30.69 -16.79 10.56
N ALA A 17 30.48 -15.78 9.71
CA ALA A 17 30.78 -15.87 8.28
C ALA A 17 32.28 -16.10 7.99
N ASP A 18 33.15 -15.66 8.89
CA ASP A 18 34.62 -15.79 8.74
C ASP A 18 35.15 -17.17 9.18
N ALA A 19 34.30 -18.01 9.79
CA ALA A 19 34.72 -19.33 10.23
C ALA A 19 34.82 -20.31 9.04
N PRO A 20 35.76 -21.27 9.05
CA PRO A 20 35.91 -22.21 7.95
C PRO A 20 34.66 -23.06 7.72
N LYS A 21 34.27 -23.25 6.44
CA LYS A 21 33.15 -24.13 6.05
C LYS A 21 33.31 -25.56 6.55
N LYS A 22 34.55 -26.05 6.69
CA LYS A 22 34.85 -27.38 7.25
C LYS A 22 34.29 -27.58 8.67
N PHE A 23 34.11 -26.49 9.42
CA PHE A 23 33.53 -26.49 10.76
C PHE A 23 32.11 -25.91 10.76
N ASN A 24 31.39 -26.02 9.65
CA ASN A 24 30.02 -25.51 9.49
C ASN A 24 29.87 -24.02 9.84
N ASN A 25 30.93 -23.21 9.63
CA ASN A 25 30.98 -21.80 9.97
C ASN A 25 30.76 -21.49 11.48
N LEU A 26 31.15 -22.41 12.36
CA LEU A 26 31.22 -22.18 13.80
C LEU A 26 32.63 -21.71 14.18
N ALA A 27 32.73 -20.48 14.67
CA ALA A 27 33.92 -19.98 15.33
C ALA A 27 33.96 -20.48 16.79
N ARG A 28 35.16 -20.46 17.38
CA ARG A 28 35.36 -20.83 18.79
C ARG A 28 36.12 -19.73 19.51
N GLU A 29 35.69 -19.42 20.72
CA GLU A 29 36.38 -18.51 21.64
C GLU A 29 36.68 -19.23 22.96
N LEU A 30 37.80 -18.86 23.60
CA LEU A 30 38.18 -19.39 24.91
C LEU A 30 37.58 -18.54 26.03
N LEU A 31 36.82 -19.18 26.93
CA LEU A 31 36.31 -18.53 28.14
C LEU A 31 37.42 -18.44 29.20
N PRO A 32 37.65 -17.27 29.82
CA PRO A 32 38.72 -17.09 30.79
C PRO A 32 38.48 -17.91 32.08
N PRO A 33 39.52 -18.53 32.66
CA PRO A 33 39.39 -19.45 33.79
C PRO A 33 38.95 -18.81 35.13
N GLN A 34 39.02 -17.48 35.25
CA GLN A 34 38.65 -16.72 36.47
C GLN A 34 37.14 -16.62 36.71
N GLU A 35 36.30 -17.05 35.76
CA GLU A 35 34.83 -16.99 35.86
C GLU A 35 34.18 -18.34 36.23
N GLN A 36 34.99 -19.36 36.56
CA GLN A 36 34.53 -20.72 36.86
C GLN A 36 34.46 -21.05 38.38
N GLY A 37 34.86 -20.10 39.24
CA GLY A 37 35.03 -20.30 40.68
C GLY A 37 33.92 -19.76 41.60
N ASP A 38 33.24 -18.69 41.20
CA ASP A 38 32.12 -18.08 41.94
C ASP A 38 30.79 -18.49 41.30
N VAL A 39 30.37 -19.72 41.56
CA VAL A 39 29.11 -20.30 41.08
C VAL A 39 27.94 -19.79 41.94
N VAL A 40 27.74 -18.46 41.90
CA VAL A 40 26.49 -17.77 42.33
C VAL A 40 26.07 -16.73 41.27
N LYS A 41 26.95 -16.34 40.35
CA LYS A 41 26.61 -15.43 39.24
C LYS A 41 26.15 -16.21 38.00
N ASP A 42 25.12 -15.67 37.35
CA ASP A 42 24.44 -16.26 36.21
C ASP A 42 25.42 -16.52 35.05
N GLN A 43 25.58 -17.80 34.67
CA GLN A 43 26.49 -18.23 33.60
C GLN A 43 26.08 -17.65 32.23
N CYS A 44 24.81 -17.27 32.06
CA CYS A 44 24.34 -16.58 30.86
C CYS A 44 24.98 -15.19 30.71
N GLU A 45 25.25 -14.47 31.81
CA GLU A 45 25.90 -13.15 31.74
C GLU A 45 27.32 -13.23 31.22
N THR A 46 28.07 -14.26 31.62
CA THR A 46 29.42 -14.52 31.12
C THR A 46 29.42 -14.76 29.61
N VAL A 47 28.52 -15.62 29.13
CA VAL A 47 28.38 -15.89 27.69
C VAL A 47 28.00 -14.62 26.93
N LEU A 48 27.02 -13.86 27.44
CA LEU A 48 26.60 -12.60 26.83
C LEU A 48 27.72 -11.56 26.80
N ARG A 49 28.53 -11.45 27.86
CA ARG A 49 29.69 -10.55 27.93
C ARG A 49 30.71 -10.87 26.84
N VAL A 50 31.05 -12.14 26.67
CA VAL A 50 32.00 -12.57 25.63
C VAL A 50 31.42 -12.32 24.24
N LEU A 51 30.14 -12.66 24.00
CA LEU A 51 29.49 -12.39 22.71
C LEU A 51 29.38 -10.89 22.40
N LYS A 52 29.16 -10.04 23.42
CA LYS A 52 29.21 -8.58 23.29
C LYS A 52 30.60 -8.10 22.91
N GLY A 53 31.64 -8.60 23.58
CA GLY A 53 33.04 -8.26 23.28
C GLY A 53 33.48 -8.67 21.87
N LEU A 54 32.88 -9.72 21.31
CA LEU A 54 33.09 -10.18 19.93
C LEU A 54 32.19 -9.47 18.89
N GLU A 55 31.36 -8.51 19.32
CA GLU A 55 30.36 -7.81 18.50
C GLU A 55 29.37 -8.76 17.79
N LYS A 56 29.04 -9.91 18.40
CA LYS A 56 28.16 -10.93 17.79
C LYS A 56 26.70 -10.84 18.22
N VAL A 57 26.37 -10.01 19.21
CA VAL A 57 25.00 -9.76 19.66
C VAL A 57 24.61 -8.31 19.43
N LEU A 58 23.31 -8.06 19.31
CA LEU A 58 22.73 -6.74 19.24
C LEU A 58 21.73 -6.58 20.38
N THR A 59 22.05 -5.71 21.33
CA THR A 59 21.31 -5.48 22.58
C THR A 59 20.67 -4.10 22.62
N ALA A 60 19.88 -3.81 23.65
CA ALA A 60 19.15 -2.54 23.78
C ALA A 60 20.08 -1.30 23.84
N ASP A 61 21.27 -1.46 24.41
CA ASP A 61 22.25 -0.39 24.63
C ASP A 61 23.11 -0.09 23.39
N ASP A 62 23.08 -0.98 22.40
CA ASP A 62 23.86 -0.83 21.17
C ASP A 62 23.21 0.16 20.21
N ASN A 63 24.02 0.75 19.33
CA ASN A 63 23.49 1.50 18.20
C ASN A 63 22.75 0.55 17.24
N PRO A 64 21.58 0.95 16.72
CA PRO A 64 20.88 0.16 15.72
C PRO A 64 21.77 -0.05 14.49
N LEU A 65 21.58 -1.18 13.82
CA LEU A 65 22.25 -1.42 12.55
C LEU A 65 21.76 -0.39 11.52
N SER A 66 22.64 0.01 10.60
CA SER A 66 22.20 0.91 9.54
C SER A 66 21.18 0.21 8.65
N ALA A 67 20.15 0.94 8.25
CA ALA A 67 19.11 0.40 7.37
C ALA A 67 19.65 -0.08 6.02
N GLN A 68 20.70 0.55 5.49
CA GLN A 68 21.40 0.10 4.28
C GLN A 68 22.10 -1.24 4.48
N TYR A 69 22.77 -1.45 5.63
CA TYR A 69 23.39 -2.72 5.96
C TYR A 69 22.35 -3.83 6.10
N LEU A 70 21.23 -3.53 6.76
CA LEU A 70 20.10 -4.46 6.88
C LEU A 70 19.55 -4.84 5.49
N LYS A 71 19.36 -3.86 4.61
CA LYS A 71 18.95 -4.10 3.21
C LYS A 71 19.92 -5.04 2.49
N ALA A 72 21.22 -4.82 2.64
CA ALA A 72 22.22 -5.60 1.92
C ALA A 72 22.37 -7.05 2.42
N LYS A 73 22.10 -7.31 3.71
CA LYS A 73 22.40 -8.60 4.35
C LYS A 73 21.16 -9.45 4.68
N ALA A 74 20.05 -8.81 5.03
CA ALA A 74 18.81 -9.49 5.44
C ALA A 74 17.77 -9.58 4.31
N TRP A 75 17.75 -8.59 3.40
CA TRP A 75 16.75 -8.55 2.34
C TRP A 75 16.97 -9.69 1.33
N PRO A 76 15.92 -10.46 0.96
CA PRO A 76 16.05 -11.51 -0.04
C PRO A 76 16.43 -10.94 -1.42
N ALA A 77 17.39 -11.59 -2.11
CA ALA A 77 17.82 -11.15 -3.43
C ALA A 77 16.64 -11.12 -4.41
N ASN A 78 16.56 -10.07 -5.24
CA ASN A 78 15.50 -9.86 -6.24
C ASN A 78 14.06 -9.79 -5.67
N SER A 79 13.88 -9.62 -4.37
CA SER A 79 12.54 -9.45 -3.79
C SER A 79 12.14 -7.97 -3.75
N PRO A 80 11.03 -7.57 -4.38
CA PRO A 80 10.55 -6.20 -4.38
C PRO A 80 9.91 -5.79 -3.03
N SER A 81 9.60 -6.76 -2.17
CA SER A 81 9.09 -6.54 -0.82
C SER A 81 9.60 -7.60 0.16
N VAL A 82 9.47 -7.34 1.46
CA VAL A 82 9.78 -8.30 2.54
C VAL A 82 8.94 -7.98 3.76
N THR A 83 8.47 -8.98 4.50
CA THR A 83 7.78 -8.74 5.77
C THR A 83 8.79 -8.40 6.87
N THR A 84 8.36 -7.63 7.86
CA THR A 84 9.19 -7.32 9.04
C THR A 84 9.52 -8.58 9.85
N GLU A 85 8.63 -9.57 9.86
CA GLU A 85 8.86 -10.86 10.49
C GLU A 85 9.90 -11.70 9.72
N ASP A 86 9.90 -11.67 8.39
CA ASP A 86 10.96 -12.32 7.60
C ASP A 86 12.32 -11.66 7.81
N LEU A 87 12.35 -10.33 7.99
CA LEU A 87 13.58 -9.65 8.40
C LEU A 87 14.04 -10.12 9.78
N ARG A 88 13.14 -10.29 10.75
CA ARG A 88 13.47 -10.85 12.07
C ARG A 88 14.04 -12.27 11.94
N LYS A 89 13.41 -13.13 11.13
CA LYS A 89 13.91 -14.49 10.84
C LYS A 89 15.28 -14.48 10.17
N ALA A 90 15.56 -13.49 9.31
CA ALA A 90 16.85 -13.37 8.64
C ALA A 90 18.02 -13.18 9.64
N PHE A 91 17.82 -12.50 10.78
CA PHE A 91 18.84 -12.41 11.84
C PHE A 91 19.23 -13.77 12.42
N ALA A 92 18.32 -14.75 12.43
CA ALA A 92 18.61 -16.10 12.90
C ALA A 92 19.24 -16.99 11.81
N GLN A 93 19.03 -16.66 10.53
CA GLN A 93 19.46 -17.50 9.40
C GLN A 93 20.78 -17.04 8.77
N ARG A 94 21.12 -15.74 8.85
CA ARG A 94 22.27 -15.16 8.16
C ARG A 94 23.45 -15.01 9.12
N LEU A 95 24.52 -15.78 8.87
CA LEU A 95 25.78 -15.75 9.64
C LEU A 95 26.52 -14.40 9.63
N SER A 96 26.13 -13.48 8.75
CA SER A 96 26.71 -12.13 8.64
C SER A 96 25.97 -11.08 9.48
N LEU A 97 24.83 -11.44 10.06
CA LEU A 97 24.08 -10.60 10.98
C LEU A 97 24.44 -10.96 12.43
N ARG A 98 24.42 -9.96 13.31
CA ARG A 98 24.55 -10.17 14.75
C ARG A 98 23.29 -10.84 15.28
N ILE A 99 23.40 -11.59 16.37
CA ILE A 99 22.25 -12.19 17.04
C ILE A 99 21.38 -11.07 17.63
N LEU A 100 20.13 -10.96 17.18
CA LEU A 100 19.18 -9.96 17.66
C LEU A 100 18.62 -10.38 19.02
N LEU A 101 19.04 -9.72 20.10
CA LEU A 101 18.52 -9.97 21.46
C LEU A 101 17.39 -9.02 21.83
N ASP A 102 17.36 -7.81 21.25
CA ASP A 102 16.28 -6.85 21.44
C ASP A 102 15.58 -6.51 20.11
N ILE A 103 14.30 -6.83 20.02
CA ILE A 103 13.46 -6.56 18.85
C ILE A 103 13.30 -5.06 18.55
N ASN A 104 13.44 -4.20 19.56
CA ASN A 104 13.36 -2.76 19.37
C ASN A 104 14.50 -2.22 18.49
N GLN A 105 15.64 -2.92 18.44
CA GLN A 105 16.73 -2.57 17.53
C GLN A 105 16.33 -2.74 16.07
N LEU A 106 15.59 -3.81 15.75
CA LEU A 106 15.01 -4.00 14.42
C LEU A 106 13.99 -2.90 14.11
N LYS A 107 13.06 -2.60 15.04
CA LYS A 107 12.06 -1.54 14.87
C LYS A 107 12.70 -0.17 14.60
N ARG A 108 13.75 0.18 15.35
CA ARG A 108 14.54 1.41 15.16
C ARG A 108 15.20 1.44 13.78
N THR A 109 15.82 0.33 13.36
CA THR A 109 16.46 0.21 12.04
C THR A 109 15.45 0.38 10.90
N VAL A 110 14.26 -0.23 11.02
CA VAL A 110 13.18 -0.10 10.03
C VAL A 110 12.69 1.34 9.94
N LYS A 111 12.46 1.98 11.08
CA LYS A 111 12.06 3.40 11.18
C LYS A 111 13.11 4.32 10.56
N GLU A 112 14.39 4.07 10.82
CA GLU A 112 15.49 4.80 10.20
C GLU A 112 15.48 4.62 8.67
N GLY A 113 15.22 3.41 8.17
CA GLY A 113 15.15 3.14 6.74
C GLY A 113 13.97 3.83 6.05
N VAL A 114 12.83 3.97 6.72
CA VAL A 114 11.70 4.79 6.24
C VAL A 114 12.11 6.26 6.16
N ASN A 115 12.70 6.80 7.23
CA ASN A 115 13.15 8.20 7.27
C ASN A 115 14.22 8.51 6.22
N LYS A 116 15.09 7.54 5.90
CA LYS A 116 16.12 7.64 4.86
C LYS A 116 15.61 7.35 3.45
N GLY A 117 14.33 6.98 3.30
CA GLY A 117 13.74 6.66 2.00
C GLY A 117 14.33 5.41 1.34
N LEU A 118 14.73 4.40 2.11
CA LEU A 118 15.27 3.15 1.55
C LEU A 118 14.16 2.17 1.15
N TRP A 119 13.02 2.27 1.83
CA TRP A 119 11.81 1.47 1.66
C TRP A 119 10.59 2.23 2.20
N VAL A 120 9.40 1.78 1.80
CA VAL A 120 8.12 2.22 2.36
C VAL A 120 7.64 1.15 3.33
N TYR A 121 7.31 1.55 4.56
CA TYR A 121 6.68 0.67 5.54
C TYR A 121 5.18 0.66 5.34
N TYR A 122 4.60 -0.51 5.11
CA TYR A 122 3.18 -0.69 4.81
C TYR A 122 2.55 -1.69 5.79
N PRO A 123 1.89 -1.19 6.84
CA PRO A 123 0.99 -1.99 7.67
C PRO A 123 -0.29 -2.35 6.88
N THR A 124 -0.57 -3.65 6.73
CA THR A 124 -1.71 -4.15 5.93
C THR A 124 -3.07 -3.85 6.57
N ASP A 125 -3.10 -3.69 7.89
CA ASP A 125 -4.25 -3.30 8.71
C ASP A 125 -4.62 -1.83 8.51
N GLU A 126 -3.64 -0.92 8.45
CA GLU A 126 -3.89 0.52 8.21
C GLU A 126 -4.11 0.86 6.72
N ALA A 127 -3.66 -0.01 5.81
CA ALA A 127 -3.73 0.17 4.36
C ALA A 127 -3.11 1.48 3.84
N ILE A 128 -2.15 2.05 4.57
CA ILE A 128 -1.45 3.29 4.24
C ILE A 128 0.06 3.07 4.39
N GLY A 129 0.83 3.51 3.39
CA GLY A 129 2.29 3.45 3.41
C GLY A 129 2.91 4.59 4.22
N TYR A 130 4.04 4.31 4.85
CA TYR A 130 4.87 5.27 5.56
C TYR A 130 6.20 5.42 4.82
N GLY A 131 6.46 6.62 4.32
CA GLY A 131 7.66 7.01 3.61
C GLY A 131 8.39 8.16 4.31
N THR A 132 9.23 8.88 3.58
CA THR A 132 10.03 9.99 4.12
C THR A 132 9.19 11.21 4.53
N ALA A 133 8.09 11.46 3.82
CA ALA A 133 7.15 12.53 4.12
C ALA A 133 6.19 12.19 5.29
N SER A 134 6.16 10.93 5.71
CA SER A 134 5.26 10.45 6.74
C SER A 134 5.78 10.77 8.14
N PRO A 135 4.88 10.99 9.12
CA PRO A 135 5.29 10.97 10.51
C PRO A 135 5.90 9.60 10.85
N ALA A 136 6.82 9.61 11.81
CA ALA A 136 7.50 8.42 12.29
C ALA A 136 6.52 7.24 12.56
N PRO A 137 6.59 6.14 11.79
CA PRO A 137 5.68 5.02 11.98
C PRO A 137 5.92 4.30 13.32
N LEU A 138 4.85 3.75 13.88
CA LEU A 138 4.92 2.78 14.96
C LEU A 138 5.19 1.39 14.37
N VAL A 139 6.47 1.09 14.15
CA VAL A 139 6.87 -0.16 13.51
C VAL A 139 6.47 -1.38 14.35
N GLN A 140 5.67 -2.24 13.74
CA GLN A 140 5.35 -3.56 14.25
C GLN A 140 6.21 -4.62 13.54
N VAL A 141 6.49 -5.72 14.24
CA VAL A 141 7.16 -6.89 13.66
C VAL A 141 6.11 -7.98 13.54
N SER A 142 5.62 -8.19 12.33
CA SER A 142 4.57 -9.15 12.01
C SER A 142 4.63 -9.55 10.54
N ASP A 143 3.95 -10.65 10.18
CA ASP A 143 3.78 -11.07 8.79
C ASP A 143 2.85 -10.12 7.99
N GLU A 144 2.08 -9.27 8.68
CA GLU A 144 1.16 -8.28 8.09
C GLU A 144 1.81 -6.90 7.87
N SER A 145 3.01 -6.70 8.38
CA SER A 145 3.82 -5.49 8.22
C SER A 145 4.86 -5.69 7.14
N VAL A 146 4.67 -5.03 5.98
CA VAL A 146 5.49 -5.24 4.78
C VAL A 146 6.37 -4.02 4.50
N LEU A 147 7.62 -4.27 4.11
CA LEU A 147 8.51 -3.25 3.56
C LEU A 147 8.58 -3.41 2.05
N TYR A 148 8.24 -2.35 1.33
CA TYR A 148 8.34 -2.30 -0.14
C TYR A 148 9.57 -1.51 -0.55
N THR A 149 10.23 -1.93 -1.64
CA THR A 149 11.18 -1.03 -2.31
C THR A 149 10.43 0.19 -2.84
N LEU A 150 11.15 1.31 -3.02
CA LEU A 150 10.53 2.52 -3.56
C LEU A 150 9.92 2.31 -4.95
N GLU A 151 10.59 1.54 -5.80
CA GLU A 151 10.11 1.21 -7.14
C GLU A 151 8.82 0.40 -7.09
N GLU A 152 8.76 -0.59 -6.20
CA GLU A 152 7.58 -1.42 -6.02
C GLU A 152 6.40 -0.64 -5.44
N ALA A 153 6.67 0.21 -4.43
CA ALA A 153 5.66 1.07 -3.85
C ALA A 153 5.04 2.01 -4.89
N LYS A 154 5.85 2.55 -5.81
CA LYS A 154 5.38 3.36 -6.94
C LYS A 154 4.59 2.54 -7.96
N ARG A 155 5.07 1.35 -8.32
CA ARG A 155 4.38 0.44 -9.25
C ARG A 155 3.00 0.05 -8.75
N LEU A 156 2.86 -0.19 -7.44
CA LEU A 156 1.60 -0.54 -6.78
C LEU A 156 0.72 0.69 -6.46
N GLY A 157 1.22 1.91 -6.67
CA GLY A 157 0.48 3.14 -6.37
C GLY A 157 0.11 3.26 -4.89
N LEU A 158 0.99 2.81 -3.98
CA LEU A 158 0.71 2.85 -2.54
C LEU A 158 0.53 4.30 -2.08
N LYS A 159 -0.58 4.58 -1.39
CA LYS A 159 -0.82 5.89 -0.78
C LYS A 159 0.13 6.07 0.41
N ILE A 160 1.01 7.06 0.35
CA ILE A 160 1.96 7.35 1.42
C ILE A 160 1.40 8.47 2.32
N LYS A 161 1.36 8.23 3.63
CA LYS A 161 0.84 9.16 4.63
C LYS A 161 1.65 10.46 4.61
N GLY A 162 1.00 11.60 4.44
CA GLY A 162 1.70 12.90 4.42
C GLY A 162 2.46 13.21 3.12
N GLU A 163 2.47 12.30 2.15
CA GLU A 163 2.86 12.65 0.79
C GLU A 163 1.63 13.21 0.09
N GLU A 164 1.59 14.53 -0.09
CA GLU A 164 0.65 15.12 -1.04
C GLU A 164 0.93 14.49 -2.41
N PRO A 165 -0.10 14.04 -3.16
CA PRO A 165 0.11 13.40 -4.45
C PRO A 165 1.02 14.29 -5.27
N ALA A 166 2.18 13.76 -5.69
CA ALA A 166 3.17 14.51 -6.42
C ALA A 166 2.49 15.11 -7.65
N VAL A 167 2.15 16.39 -7.55
CA VAL A 167 1.62 17.14 -8.68
C VAL A 167 2.77 17.19 -9.67
N GLU A 168 2.61 16.53 -10.80
CA GLU A 168 3.59 16.53 -11.87
C GLU A 168 3.86 18.00 -12.24
N LYS A 169 5.04 18.50 -11.83
CA LYS A 169 5.47 19.84 -12.19
C LYS A 169 5.54 19.91 -13.71
N CYS A 170 5.01 20.99 -14.27
CA CYS A 170 4.96 21.19 -15.72
C CYS A 170 6.34 20.97 -16.34
N PRO A 171 6.50 20.07 -17.34
CA PRO A 171 7.79 19.80 -17.99
C PRO A 171 8.33 20.98 -18.80
N LEU A 172 7.60 22.10 -18.89
CA LEU A 172 7.97 23.31 -19.63
C LEU A 172 8.55 24.44 -18.74
N CYS A 173 8.07 24.64 -17.51
CA CYS A 173 8.60 25.69 -16.59
C CYS A 173 8.93 25.23 -15.15
N GLY A 174 8.65 23.98 -14.77
CA GLY A 174 9.16 23.42 -13.50
C GLY A 174 8.63 24.01 -12.19
N HIS A 175 7.58 24.85 -12.19
CA HIS A 175 6.98 25.46 -10.98
C HIS A 175 5.49 25.11 -10.78
N MET A 176 4.98 25.35 -9.57
CA MET A 176 3.56 25.25 -9.20
C MET A 176 3.08 26.44 -8.32
N PRO A 177 1.96 27.10 -8.65
CA PRO A 177 1.21 26.95 -9.90
C PRO A 177 2.05 27.38 -11.12
N CYS A 178 1.70 26.84 -12.27
CA CYS A 178 2.41 27.07 -13.53
C CYS A 178 2.32 28.55 -13.93
N THR A 179 3.45 29.22 -14.15
CA THR A 179 3.53 30.61 -14.66
C THR A 179 3.86 30.67 -16.15
N CYS A 180 3.88 29.52 -16.84
CA CYS A 180 3.97 29.46 -18.30
C CYS A 180 2.67 30.04 -18.90
N GLY A 181 2.62 31.35 -19.11
CA GLY A 181 1.50 32.02 -19.79
C GLY A 181 0.86 33.18 -19.04
N GLU A 182 1.53 33.78 -18.05
CA GLU A 182 1.17 35.14 -17.65
C GLU A 182 1.97 36.11 -18.49
N GLU A 183 1.41 36.54 -19.62
CA GLU A 183 1.54 37.93 -20.07
C GLU A 183 0.39 38.24 -21.02
N GLU A 184 -0.50 39.06 -20.46
CA GLU A 184 -1.26 40.15 -21.05
C GLU A 184 -1.84 39.99 -22.47
N GLU A 185 -3.17 40.13 -22.50
CA GLU A 185 -3.95 40.71 -23.60
C GLU A 185 -3.46 40.38 -25.03
N GLY A 186 -3.81 39.18 -25.50
CA GLY A 186 -3.74 38.92 -26.94
C GLY A 186 -3.85 37.46 -27.32
N GLY A 187 -5.07 37.03 -27.66
CA GLY A 187 -5.26 35.95 -28.61
C GLY A 187 -5.72 34.61 -28.03
N GLY A 188 -6.95 34.26 -28.39
CA GLY A 188 -7.35 32.90 -28.75
C GLY A 188 -7.29 31.86 -27.63
N GLU A 189 -8.27 31.92 -26.74
CA GLU A 189 -8.62 30.79 -25.88
C GLU A 189 -8.79 29.52 -26.72
N LYS A 190 -7.99 28.50 -26.41
CA LYS A 190 -8.41 27.12 -26.56
C LYS A 190 -8.59 26.52 -25.16
N PRO A 191 -9.64 25.72 -24.92
CA PRO A 191 -10.24 25.61 -23.59
C PRO A 191 -9.43 24.69 -22.67
N LYS A 192 -9.27 25.10 -21.41
CA LYS A 192 -8.90 24.20 -20.30
C LYS A 192 -9.96 23.08 -20.25
N ALA A 193 -9.56 21.81 -20.26
CA ALA A 193 -10.50 20.71 -20.10
C ALA A 193 -11.18 20.80 -18.72
N GLN A 194 -12.43 21.24 -18.72
CA GLN A 194 -13.18 21.64 -17.54
C GLN A 194 -13.75 20.42 -16.81
N ARG A 195 -13.18 20.00 -15.68
CA ARG A 195 -13.70 18.82 -14.94
C ARG A 195 -14.84 19.20 -13.99
N PHE A 196 -15.85 18.34 -13.86
CA PHE A 196 -16.96 18.48 -12.92
C PHE A 196 -16.87 17.41 -11.82
N THR A 197 -17.22 17.76 -10.59
CA THR A 197 -17.14 16.83 -9.45
C THR A 197 -18.34 16.97 -8.53
N ALA A 198 -18.89 15.85 -8.08
CA ALA A 198 -20.00 15.82 -7.12
C ALA A 198 -19.96 14.56 -6.26
N ALA A 199 -20.49 14.64 -5.03
CA ALA A 199 -20.62 13.46 -4.18
C ALA A 199 -21.87 13.56 -3.30
N GLY A 200 -22.59 12.45 -3.14
CA GLY A 200 -23.86 12.44 -2.41
C GLY A 200 -24.67 11.18 -2.71
N ALA A 201 -25.97 11.23 -2.40
CA ALA A 201 -26.91 10.23 -2.92
C ALA A 201 -26.94 10.33 -4.47
N PRO A 202 -27.23 9.24 -5.20
CA PRO A 202 -27.09 9.23 -6.65
C PRO A 202 -27.84 10.37 -7.36
N ALA A 203 -29.15 10.55 -7.08
CA ALA A 203 -29.91 11.63 -7.68
C ALA A 203 -29.29 13.03 -7.46
N GLN A 204 -28.75 13.30 -6.27
CA GLN A 204 -28.11 14.57 -5.94
C GLN A 204 -26.77 14.74 -6.65
N ALA A 205 -25.95 13.69 -6.68
CA ALA A 205 -24.63 13.73 -7.31
C ALA A 205 -24.75 13.91 -8.82
N PHE A 206 -25.65 13.17 -9.49
CA PHE A 206 -25.90 13.32 -10.92
C PHE A 206 -26.52 14.69 -11.25
N GLN A 207 -27.45 15.20 -10.43
CA GLN A 207 -27.98 16.56 -10.62
C GLN A 207 -26.89 17.61 -10.51
N ALA A 208 -26.00 17.53 -9.51
CA ALA A 208 -24.92 18.48 -9.35
C ALA A 208 -23.90 18.44 -10.51
N ILE A 209 -23.69 17.29 -11.15
CA ILE A 209 -22.91 17.20 -12.40
C ILE A 209 -23.66 17.87 -13.55
N ALA A 210 -24.98 17.68 -13.63
CA ALA A 210 -25.79 18.31 -14.67
C ALA A 210 -25.82 19.84 -14.54
N ASP A 211 -25.97 20.36 -13.32
CA ASP A 211 -25.96 21.78 -13.02
C ASP A 211 -24.59 22.39 -13.38
N GLN A 212 -23.49 21.74 -12.96
CA GLN A 212 -22.14 22.16 -13.34
C GLN A 212 -21.92 22.15 -14.85
N ALA A 213 -22.41 21.14 -15.56
CA ALA A 213 -22.27 21.11 -17.02
C ALA A 213 -23.10 22.22 -17.69
N HIS A 214 -24.30 22.52 -17.16
CA HIS A 214 -25.15 23.58 -17.66
C HIS A 214 -24.55 24.98 -17.42
N ASP A 215 -24.08 25.25 -16.19
CA ASP A 215 -23.44 26.52 -15.80
C ASP A 215 -22.18 26.82 -16.62
N ASN A 216 -21.55 25.78 -17.16
CA ASN A 216 -20.33 25.86 -17.95
C ASN A 216 -20.57 25.59 -19.45
N GLU A 217 -21.81 25.73 -19.93
CA GLU A 217 -22.23 25.59 -21.33
C GLU A 217 -21.75 24.28 -22.01
N THR A 218 -21.53 23.23 -21.23
CA THR A 218 -21.04 21.94 -21.71
C THR A 218 -22.22 21.03 -22.03
N ALA A 219 -22.42 20.73 -23.31
CA ALA A 219 -23.47 19.81 -23.74
C ALA A 219 -23.11 18.33 -23.51
N ASN A 220 -21.85 17.95 -23.70
CA ASN A 220 -21.43 16.55 -23.79
C ASN A 220 -20.29 16.18 -22.84
N LEU A 221 -20.43 15.03 -22.17
CA LEU A 221 -19.39 14.40 -21.36
C LEU A 221 -18.71 13.27 -22.14
N ARG A 222 -17.38 13.21 -22.11
CA ARG A 222 -16.59 12.12 -22.72
C ARG A 222 -16.29 11.00 -21.74
N ARG A 223 -16.10 11.32 -20.47
CA ARG A 223 -15.73 10.35 -19.45
C ARG A 223 -16.42 10.66 -18.13
N MET A 224 -16.80 9.61 -17.41
CA MET A 224 -17.28 9.69 -16.05
C MET A 224 -16.61 8.62 -15.18
N ASN A 225 -16.12 9.01 -14.00
CA ASN A 225 -15.63 8.10 -12.98
C ASN A 225 -16.65 8.06 -11.85
N LEU A 226 -17.16 6.87 -11.54
CA LEU A 226 -18.07 6.62 -10.42
C LEU A 226 -17.31 5.86 -9.34
N GLN A 227 -17.32 6.32 -8.10
CA GLN A 227 -16.64 5.66 -6.99
C GLN A 227 -17.56 5.49 -5.79
N ILE A 228 -17.50 4.29 -5.18
CA ILE A 228 -18.02 4.01 -3.84
C ILE A 228 -16.90 3.43 -2.97
N GLU A 229 -16.96 3.73 -1.69
CA GLU A 229 -16.03 3.23 -0.68
C GLU A 229 -16.70 3.18 0.68
N GLY A 230 -16.46 2.14 1.45
CA GLY A 230 -17.06 1.98 2.77
C GLY A 230 -16.78 0.64 3.42
N ILE A 231 -17.40 0.47 4.59
CA ILE A 231 -17.33 -0.73 5.43
C ILE A 231 -18.77 -1.12 5.82
N GLY A 232 -19.03 -2.41 6.01
CA GLY A 232 -20.31 -2.98 6.41
C GLY A 232 -21.07 -3.63 5.25
N LYS A 233 -22.22 -4.23 5.54
CA LYS A 233 -22.99 -4.97 4.52
C LYS A 233 -23.58 -4.08 3.42
N GLU A 234 -23.86 -2.82 3.74
CA GLU A 234 -24.44 -1.87 2.79
C GLU A 234 -23.49 -1.55 1.63
N VAL A 235 -22.20 -1.35 1.87
CA VAL A 235 -21.25 -1.06 0.76
C VAL A 235 -21.07 -2.27 -0.17
N ALA A 236 -21.20 -3.49 0.36
CA ALA A 236 -21.16 -4.71 -0.44
C ALA A 236 -22.45 -4.86 -1.28
N LYS A 237 -23.59 -4.42 -0.77
CA LYS A 237 -24.82 -4.27 -1.55
C LYS A 237 -24.66 -3.20 -2.64
N ASP A 238 -24.11 -2.03 -2.31
CA ASP A 238 -23.88 -0.94 -3.27
C ASP A 238 -23.00 -1.38 -4.45
N ALA A 239 -21.92 -2.13 -4.19
CA ALA A 239 -21.04 -2.65 -5.23
C ALA A 239 -21.77 -3.62 -6.18
N ARG A 240 -22.65 -4.48 -5.64
CA ARG A 240 -23.51 -5.36 -6.44
C ARG A 240 -24.50 -4.56 -7.28
N SER A 241 -25.13 -3.55 -6.68
CA SER A 241 -26.03 -2.62 -7.37
C SER A 241 -25.34 -1.91 -8.52
N ILE A 242 -24.11 -1.39 -8.35
CA ILE A 242 -23.34 -0.80 -9.46
C ILE A 242 -23.08 -1.85 -10.55
N GLY A 243 -22.71 -3.07 -10.17
CA GLY A 243 -22.55 -4.18 -11.11
C GLY A 243 -23.83 -4.52 -11.88
N LEU A 244 -25.02 -4.22 -11.35
CA LEU A 244 -26.30 -4.35 -12.05
C LEU A 244 -26.64 -3.13 -12.91
N ALA A 245 -26.14 -1.95 -12.52
CA ALA A 245 -26.35 -0.69 -13.22
C ALA A 245 -25.55 -0.58 -14.52
N ILE A 246 -24.30 -1.05 -14.54
CA ILE A 246 -23.37 -0.95 -15.69
C ILE A 246 -24.04 -1.32 -17.05
N PRO A 247 -24.68 -2.50 -17.21
CA PRO A 247 -25.27 -2.86 -18.50
C PRO A 247 -26.48 -2.00 -18.90
N GLN A 248 -27.08 -1.26 -17.95
CA GLN A 248 -28.23 -0.38 -18.19
C GLN A 248 -27.81 1.05 -18.54
N MET A 249 -26.51 1.39 -18.47
CA MET A 249 -25.99 2.72 -18.81
C MET A 249 -25.93 3.00 -20.32
N GLY A 250 -26.29 2.03 -21.16
CA GLY A 250 -26.25 2.13 -22.61
C GLY A 250 -24.87 1.87 -23.20
N LYS A 251 -24.63 2.40 -24.41
CA LYS A 251 -23.41 2.17 -25.18
C LYS A 251 -22.26 3.00 -24.62
N ALA A 252 -21.33 2.36 -23.92
CA ALA A 252 -20.11 2.96 -23.38
C ALA A 252 -19.03 1.90 -23.16
N GLU A 253 -17.80 2.34 -22.99
CA GLU A 253 -16.68 1.50 -22.58
C GLU A 253 -16.49 1.58 -21.06
N PHE A 254 -16.38 0.41 -20.41
CA PHE A 254 -16.33 0.32 -18.96
C PHE A 254 -15.03 -0.34 -18.50
N LEU A 255 -14.34 0.35 -17.60
CA LEU A 255 -13.21 -0.19 -16.83
C LEU A 255 -13.57 -0.17 -15.35
N ILE A 256 -13.49 -1.34 -14.71
CA ILE A 256 -13.86 -1.54 -13.31
C ILE A 256 -12.59 -1.84 -12.52
N GLU A 257 -12.40 -1.12 -11.43
CA GLU A 257 -11.45 -1.42 -10.38
C GLU A 257 -12.23 -1.73 -9.09
N GLN A 258 -11.98 -2.90 -8.49
CA GLN A 258 -12.65 -3.32 -7.27
C GLN A 258 -11.64 -3.93 -6.30
N ALA A 259 -11.56 -3.35 -5.10
CA ALA A 259 -10.91 -3.95 -3.95
C ALA A 259 -12.00 -4.31 -2.92
N MET A 260 -12.05 -5.57 -2.51
CA MET A 260 -13.08 -6.08 -1.61
C MET A 260 -12.45 -7.03 -0.59
N LYS A 261 -12.80 -6.85 0.68
CA LYS A 261 -12.52 -7.79 1.76
C LYS A 261 -13.84 -8.19 2.40
N LEU A 262 -14.10 -9.48 2.52
CA LEU A 262 -15.30 -10.03 3.14
C LEU A 262 -14.89 -10.92 4.32
N GLU A 263 -15.62 -10.81 5.43
CA GLU A 263 -15.41 -11.62 6.63
C GLU A 263 -16.68 -12.43 6.92
N PHE A 264 -16.54 -13.73 7.15
CA PHE A 264 -17.67 -14.65 7.39
C PHE A 264 -17.76 -15.11 8.85
N GLY A 265 -16.64 -15.06 9.56
CA GLY A 265 -16.50 -15.56 10.92
C GLY A 265 -15.04 -15.67 11.34
N PRO A 266 -14.73 -16.30 12.49
CA PRO A 266 -13.37 -16.40 13.01
C PRO A 266 -12.42 -17.09 12.03
N GLY A 267 -11.50 -16.32 11.44
CA GLY A 267 -10.47 -16.82 10.50
C GLY A 267 -10.95 -17.06 9.07
N GLU A 268 -12.23 -16.86 8.76
CA GLU A 268 -12.79 -17.02 7.42
C GLU A 268 -12.93 -15.67 6.72
N ARG A 269 -12.10 -15.45 5.69
CA ARG A 269 -12.09 -14.21 4.90
C ARG A 269 -11.92 -14.47 3.42
N PHE A 270 -12.41 -13.52 2.62
CA PHE A 270 -12.20 -13.45 1.18
C PHE A 270 -11.63 -12.08 0.81
N ASP A 271 -10.47 -12.07 0.15
CA ASP A 271 -9.82 -10.85 -0.33
C ASP A 271 -9.78 -10.86 -1.86
N LEU A 272 -10.21 -9.76 -2.49
CA LEU A 272 -10.22 -9.57 -3.94
C LEU A 272 -9.63 -8.21 -4.30
N ASN A 273 -8.70 -8.21 -5.26
CA ASN A 273 -8.31 -7.05 -6.03
C ASN A 273 -8.51 -7.34 -7.52
N PHE A 274 -9.38 -6.57 -8.16
CA PHE A 274 -9.73 -6.71 -9.57
C PHE A 274 -9.54 -5.39 -10.31
N ALA A 275 -8.99 -5.46 -11.52
CA ALA A 275 -8.95 -4.36 -12.47
C ALA A 275 -9.17 -4.93 -13.88
N GLY A 276 -10.15 -4.42 -14.63
CA GLY A 276 -10.41 -4.90 -15.97
C GLY A 276 -11.72 -4.41 -16.59
N THR A 277 -11.99 -4.86 -17.81
CA THR A 277 -13.19 -4.47 -18.56
C THR A 277 -14.46 -5.14 -18.00
N TRP A 278 -15.63 -4.60 -18.37
CA TRP A 278 -16.92 -5.22 -18.05
C TRP A 278 -17.01 -6.70 -18.45
N GLU A 279 -16.49 -7.08 -19.61
CA GLU A 279 -16.47 -8.48 -20.07
C GLU A 279 -15.75 -9.44 -19.11
N ARG A 280 -14.68 -8.98 -18.48
CA ARG A 280 -13.96 -9.76 -17.46
C ARG A 280 -14.65 -9.67 -16.11
N TYR A 281 -15.14 -8.50 -15.74
CA TYR A 281 -15.83 -8.28 -14.47
C TYR A 281 -17.08 -9.16 -14.33
N LYS A 282 -17.88 -9.36 -15.40
CA LYS A 282 -19.05 -10.25 -15.41
C LYS A 282 -18.77 -11.65 -14.85
N ARG A 283 -17.56 -12.19 -15.08
CA ARG A 283 -17.18 -13.55 -14.64
C ARG A 283 -16.86 -13.61 -13.14
N VAL A 284 -16.36 -12.51 -12.59
CA VAL A 284 -15.99 -12.39 -11.17
C VAL A 284 -17.19 -11.94 -10.34
N LYS A 285 -18.07 -11.12 -10.93
CA LYS A 285 -19.29 -10.58 -10.32
C LYS A 285 -20.13 -11.66 -9.64
N GLY A 286 -20.42 -12.78 -10.32
CA GLY A 286 -21.25 -13.84 -9.74
C GLY A 286 -20.66 -14.41 -8.43
N LEU A 287 -19.34 -14.54 -8.34
CA LEU A 287 -18.65 -15.01 -7.14
C LEU A 287 -18.71 -13.96 -6.04
N THR A 288 -18.37 -12.71 -6.35
CA THR A 288 -18.39 -11.61 -5.38
C THR A 288 -19.80 -11.34 -4.86
N ASP A 289 -20.81 -11.49 -5.71
CA ASP A 289 -22.20 -11.20 -5.36
C ASP A 289 -22.75 -12.21 -4.34
N SER A 290 -22.43 -13.49 -4.51
CA SER A 290 -22.82 -14.55 -3.58
C SER A 290 -22.08 -14.42 -2.25
N LEU A 291 -20.75 -14.31 -2.30
CA LEU A 291 -19.93 -14.17 -1.10
C LEU A 291 -20.28 -12.92 -0.29
N SER A 292 -20.60 -11.80 -0.95
CA SER A 292 -21.01 -10.57 -0.26
C SER A 292 -22.32 -10.71 0.54
N GLN A 293 -23.19 -11.65 0.18
CA GLN A 293 -24.44 -11.90 0.92
C GLN A 293 -24.23 -12.69 2.19
N GLU A 294 -23.29 -13.64 2.15
CA GLU A 294 -22.94 -14.52 3.26
C GLU A 294 -22.05 -13.80 4.28
N ALA A 295 -21.31 -12.78 3.85
CA ALA A 295 -20.39 -12.03 4.69
C ALA A 295 -21.09 -11.40 5.92
N ALA A 296 -20.48 -11.58 7.09
CA ALA A 296 -20.82 -10.89 8.32
C ALA A 296 -20.40 -9.41 8.26
N ASN A 297 -19.25 -9.13 7.64
CA ASN A 297 -18.73 -7.79 7.43
C ASN A 297 -18.02 -7.67 6.08
N ALA A 298 -17.92 -6.45 5.55
CA ALA A 298 -17.29 -6.19 4.27
C ALA A 298 -16.55 -4.84 4.28
N SER A 299 -15.46 -4.75 3.55
CA SER A 299 -14.78 -3.50 3.20
C SER A 299 -14.65 -3.46 1.70
N VAL A 300 -15.24 -2.46 1.04
CA VAL A 300 -15.29 -2.39 -0.42
C VAL A 300 -14.88 -1.01 -0.89
N ARG A 301 -14.03 -0.99 -1.91
CA ARG A 301 -13.76 0.17 -2.74
C ARG A 301 -13.95 -0.23 -4.20
N MET A 302 -14.84 0.45 -4.89
CA MET A 302 -15.13 0.17 -6.30
C MET A 302 -15.13 1.47 -7.08
N ALA A 303 -14.40 1.49 -8.19
CA ALA A 303 -14.37 2.57 -9.16
C ALA A 303 -14.78 2.05 -10.53
N VAL A 304 -15.68 2.75 -11.20
CA VAL A 304 -16.13 2.47 -12.56
C VAL A 304 -15.79 3.68 -13.41
N ARG A 305 -14.82 3.52 -14.31
CA ARG A 305 -14.56 4.47 -15.37
C ARG A 305 -15.45 4.11 -16.56
N VAL A 306 -16.20 5.10 -17.00
CA VAL A 306 -17.09 5.04 -18.16
C VAL A 306 -16.55 5.99 -19.21
N GLU A 307 -16.24 5.50 -20.40
CA GLU A 307 -15.94 6.33 -21.57
C GLU A 307 -17.13 6.30 -22.53
N PHE A 308 -17.51 7.47 -23.03
CA PHE A 308 -18.57 7.67 -24.01
C PHE A 308 -17.91 8.13 -25.32
N PRO A 309 -17.58 7.20 -26.25
CA PRO A 309 -16.90 7.56 -27.50
C PRO A 309 -17.69 8.56 -28.35
N ASP A 310 -19.02 8.44 -28.32
CA ASP A 310 -19.96 9.28 -29.05
C ASP A 310 -20.36 10.55 -28.24
N GLY A 311 -19.84 10.70 -27.02
CA GLY A 311 -20.26 11.70 -26.05
C GLY A 311 -21.56 11.33 -25.32
N LEU A 312 -21.72 11.81 -24.09
CA LEU A 312 -22.94 11.71 -23.30
C LEU A 312 -23.54 13.09 -23.12
N ALA A 313 -24.67 13.35 -23.78
CA ALA A 313 -25.38 14.60 -23.64
C ALA A 313 -26.07 14.68 -22.28
N VAL A 314 -25.74 15.71 -21.49
CA VAL A 314 -26.23 15.87 -20.11
C VAL A 314 -27.75 16.10 -20.05
N GLY A 315 -28.31 16.73 -21.09
CA GLY A 315 -29.74 16.99 -21.22
C GLY A 315 -30.56 15.86 -21.86
N GLU A 316 -29.93 14.77 -22.30
CA GLU A 316 -30.61 13.68 -23.02
C GLU A 316 -31.04 12.52 -22.12
N GLU A 317 -31.92 11.68 -22.67
CA GLU A 317 -32.53 10.52 -22.01
C GLU A 317 -31.49 9.56 -21.45
N GLN A 318 -30.32 9.37 -22.10
CA GLN A 318 -29.29 8.46 -21.60
C GLN A 318 -28.73 8.90 -20.25
N PHE A 319 -28.46 10.20 -20.05
CA PHE A 319 -27.96 10.72 -18.78
C PHE A 319 -29.00 10.55 -17.66
N GLN A 320 -30.27 10.86 -17.95
CA GLN A 320 -31.36 10.66 -16.99
C GLN A 320 -31.57 9.18 -16.66
N THR A 321 -31.48 8.29 -17.66
CA THR A 321 -31.58 6.84 -17.47
C THR A 321 -30.48 6.34 -16.54
N ILE A 322 -29.23 6.78 -16.72
CA ILE A 322 -28.12 6.39 -15.84
C ILE A 322 -28.40 6.84 -14.40
N ARG A 323 -28.83 8.09 -14.21
CA ARG A 323 -29.21 8.63 -12.90
C ARG A 323 -30.31 7.79 -12.25
N ASP A 324 -31.39 7.54 -12.97
CA ASP A 324 -32.58 6.84 -12.45
C ASP A 324 -32.29 5.37 -12.13
N VAL A 325 -31.43 4.71 -12.93
CA VAL A 325 -30.94 3.37 -12.63
C VAL A 325 -30.17 3.36 -11.31
N PHE A 326 -29.29 4.35 -11.06
CA PHE A 326 -28.53 4.40 -9.82
C PHE A 326 -29.41 4.67 -8.61
N ASP A 327 -30.39 5.56 -8.76
CA ASP A 327 -31.33 5.92 -7.70
C ASP A 327 -32.26 4.74 -7.36
N SER A 328 -32.83 4.07 -8.37
CA SER A 328 -33.73 2.94 -8.19
C SER A 328 -33.07 1.69 -7.58
N LEU A 329 -31.76 1.51 -7.81
CA LEU A 329 -30.99 0.42 -7.21
C LEU A 329 -30.62 0.67 -5.75
N GLY A 330 -31.02 1.82 -5.19
CA GLY A 330 -30.83 2.17 -3.79
C GLY A 330 -29.37 2.21 -3.38
N ILE A 331 -28.49 2.67 -4.28
CA ILE A 331 -27.07 2.84 -4.03
C ILE A 331 -26.90 3.96 -3.00
N GLY A 332 -26.04 3.74 -2.01
CA GLY A 332 -25.67 4.73 -1.01
C GLY A 332 -24.90 5.93 -1.57
N ARG A 333 -23.93 6.43 -0.80
CA ARG A 333 -23.14 7.61 -1.20
C ARG A 333 -22.21 7.26 -2.36
N VAL A 334 -22.32 7.99 -3.46
CA VAL A 334 -21.45 7.89 -4.64
C VAL A 334 -20.65 9.19 -4.84
N SER A 335 -19.42 9.05 -5.33
CA SER A 335 -18.59 10.17 -5.83
C SER A 335 -18.51 10.07 -7.35
N ILE A 336 -18.74 11.19 -8.03
CA ILE A 336 -18.76 11.29 -9.49
C ILE A 336 -17.75 12.35 -9.92
N GLU A 337 -16.88 11.99 -10.85
CA GLU A 337 -16.04 12.93 -11.58
C GLU A 337 -16.35 12.82 -13.07
N ALA A 338 -16.71 13.92 -13.71
CA ALA A 338 -17.06 13.96 -15.13
C ALA A 338 -16.11 14.87 -15.91
N TYR A 339 -15.83 14.47 -17.15
CA TYR A 339 -14.95 15.19 -18.06
C TYR A 339 -15.70 15.50 -19.36
N PRO A 340 -15.70 16.75 -19.84
CA PRO A 340 -16.35 17.18 -21.06
C PRO A 340 -15.70 16.51 -22.26
N ALA A 341 -16.49 16.30 -23.30
CA ALA A 341 -15.96 16.13 -24.64
C ALA A 341 -15.35 17.47 -25.04
N GLY A 342 -14.03 17.61 -24.96
CA GLY A 342 -13.36 18.83 -25.41
C GLY A 342 -13.80 19.15 -26.84
N ASP A 343 -14.10 20.43 -27.12
CA ASP A 343 -14.57 20.87 -28.42
C ASP A 343 -13.77 20.22 -29.54
N GLY A 344 -14.42 19.28 -30.22
CA GLY A 344 -13.98 18.80 -31.51
C GLY A 344 -14.08 19.97 -32.46
N GLY A 345 -13.01 20.76 -32.55
CA GLY A 345 -12.82 21.76 -33.59
C GLY A 345 -13.19 21.11 -34.92
N GLY A 346 -14.24 21.67 -35.53
CA GLY A 346 -14.87 21.10 -36.71
C GLY A 346 -13.92 20.92 -37.89
N LYS A 347 -14.36 20.05 -38.79
CA LYS A 347 -14.05 19.99 -40.23
C LYS A 347 -12.65 20.49 -40.65
N LYS A 348 -11.84 19.56 -41.13
CA LYS A 348 -11.11 19.81 -42.39
C LYS A 348 -11.61 18.84 -43.45
#